data_AF-A0AA39DTJ0-F1
#
_entry.id   AF-A0AA39DTJ0-F1
#
_cell.length_a   1.000
_cell.length_b   1.000
_cell.length_c   1.000
_cell.angle_alpha   90.00
_cell.angle_beta   90.00
_cell.angle_gamma   90.00
#
_symmetry.space_group_name_H-M   'P 1'
#
loop_
_entity.id
_entity.type
_entity.pdbx_description
1 polymer ?
#
loop_
_entity_poly.entity_id
_entity_poly.type
_entity_poly.pdbx_seq_one_letter_code
_entity_poly.pdbx_strand_id
1 'polypeptide(L)'
;MLSLWKRQYLSKGGRLTLLKSTLSSLPIYFLYLFVIPKRVCARLEKIQRDFLWGGGALENKPHLVSWKVICATKKDGGLGIRNLAIFNKALLGKWLWRFANENDSLWKQIISSKYDLQDGGWCSKGIRDRYGMGVWKAIRNGWENFRSHSHFIVGDDIRVKFWKDLWCENHSLEEAFPTLFNLSVNKESWFVEAWEEGGVGGSWGPRFNRHLNDWEVGEAESLLGKLFLMTIRRGVDDSLQWKENKNGTFSVKSFYSSLSRGIKPPFSARTIWTCWVPIRASFFGWEAAWSRLLTTDRLMRFVWSIPIRCFLCNNEEETIDHLLLFCEKARMLWLLIFSLFGVQWVMHSFVKRNLWVGMSLLWARKGRKLGERPLST
;
A
#
# COMPACT_ATOMS: atom_id res chain seq x y z
N MET A 1 -4.50 24.36 13.93
CA MET A 1 -5.75 23.94 13.25
C MET A 1 -6.43 22.75 13.90
N LEU A 2 -5.81 21.57 14.05
CA LEU A 2 -6.46 20.45 14.78
C LEU A 2 -6.79 20.77 16.25
N SER A 3 -6.05 21.71 16.85
CA SER A 3 -6.30 22.26 18.19
C SER A 3 -7.49 23.23 18.27
N LEU A 4 -7.92 23.84 17.16
CA LEU A 4 -9.05 24.78 17.13
C LEU A 4 -10.40 24.07 17.16
N TRP A 5 -10.44 22.82 16.72
CA TRP A 5 -11.65 22.00 16.75
C TRP A 5 -11.77 21.33 18.11
N LYS A 6 -12.81 21.68 18.87
CA LYS A 6 -13.08 21.07 20.18
C LYS A 6 -13.37 19.57 19.99
N ARG A 7 -12.36 18.75 20.25
CA ARG A 7 -12.36 17.26 20.24
C ARG A 7 -13.60 16.67 20.94
N GLN A 8 -14.15 17.38 21.92
CA GLN A 8 -15.32 17.03 22.72
C GLN A 8 -16.61 16.83 21.92
N TYR A 9 -16.86 17.60 20.85
CA TYR A 9 -18.15 17.57 20.15
C TYR A 9 -18.18 16.63 18.93
N LEU A 10 -17.04 16.03 18.60
CA LEU A 10 -16.90 15.20 17.40
C LEU A 10 -16.92 13.71 17.73
N SER A 11 -17.80 12.97 17.07
CA SER A 11 -17.78 11.50 17.08
C SER A 11 -16.48 10.94 16.47
N LYS A 12 -16.09 9.70 16.82
CA LYS A 12 -14.91 9.02 16.25
C LYS A 12 -14.88 9.06 14.71
N GLY A 13 -16.05 8.86 14.07
CA GLY A 13 -16.20 8.97 12.61
C GLY A 13 -15.99 10.39 12.06
N GLY A 14 -16.50 11.41 12.78
CA GLY A 14 -16.25 12.82 12.43
C GLY A 14 -14.78 13.19 12.54
N ARG A 15 -14.10 12.76 13.61
CA ARG A 15 -12.65 12.95 13.79
C ARG A 15 -11.84 12.26 12.69
N LEU A 16 -12.19 11.03 12.31
CA LEU A 16 -11.55 10.33 11.19
C LEU A 16 -11.69 11.13 9.89
N THR A 17 -12.88 11.67 9.62
CA THR A 17 -13.15 12.44 8.40
C THR A 17 -12.32 13.73 8.35
N LEU A 18 -12.28 14.48 9.46
CA LEU A 18 -11.45 15.68 9.58
C LEU A 18 -9.96 15.37 9.47
N LEU A 19 -9.51 14.28 10.08
CA LEU A 19 -8.12 13.86 10.01
C LEU A 19 -7.75 13.49 8.57
N LYS A 20 -8.62 12.79 7.83
CA LYS A 20 -8.38 12.50 6.40
C LYS A 20 -8.35 13.76 5.54
N SER A 21 -9.21 14.74 5.81
CA SER A 21 -9.24 16.01 5.09
C SER A 21 -7.98 16.86 5.37
N THR A 22 -7.68 17.12 6.64
CA THR A 22 -6.58 18.01 7.06
C THR A 22 -5.19 17.44 6.77
N LEU A 23 -4.99 16.13 6.89
CA LEU A 23 -3.74 15.47 6.51
C LEU A 23 -3.51 15.43 5.01
N SER A 24 -4.58 15.57 4.21
CA SER A 24 -4.48 15.59 2.77
C SER A 24 -4.19 16.98 2.20
N SER A 25 -4.18 18.05 2.99
CA SER A 25 -3.92 19.39 2.47
C SER A 25 -2.67 20.03 3.07
N LEU A 26 -2.55 20.05 4.40
CA LEU A 26 -1.52 20.85 5.07
C LEU A 26 -0.09 20.31 4.92
N PRO A 27 0.18 19.00 5.11
CA PRO A 27 1.55 18.50 5.02
C PRO A 27 2.00 18.23 3.58
N ILE A 28 1.06 18.12 2.62
CA ILE A 28 1.37 17.60 1.27
C ILE A 28 2.45 18.44 0.58
N TYR A 29 2.39 19.77 0.67
CA TYR A 29 3.39 20.64 0.05
C TYR A 29 4.81 20.29 0.52
N PHE A 30 5.02 20.18 1.84
CA PHE A 30 6.32 19.83 2.40
C PHE A 30 6.70 18.37 2.11
N LEU A 31 5.75 17.44 2.18
CA LEU A 31 5.99 16.01 1.89
C LEU A 31 6.24 15.74 0.40
N TYR A 32 5.85 16.66 -0.48
CA TYR A 32 6.09 16.54 -1.91
C TYR A 32 7.51 16.90 -2.29
N LEU A 33 8.15 17.79 -1.54
CA LEU A 33 9.50 18.29 -1.81
C LEU A 33 10.56 17.65 -0.92
N PHE A 34 10.27 17.46 0.37
CA PHE A 34 11.27 17.06 1.36
C PHE A 34 11.03 15.65 1.87
N VAL A 35 12.12 14.91 2.11
CA VAL A 35 12.07 13.67 2.89
C VAL A 35 11.70 14.01 4.33
N ILE A 36 10.62 13.41 4.84
CA ILE A 36 10.18 13.67 6.21
C ILE A 36 11.17 13.07 7.22
N PRO A 37 11.73 13.86 8.15
CA PRO A 37 12.56 13.32 9.22
C PRO A 37 11.73 12.39 10.12
N LYS A 38 12.32 11.28 10.57
CA LYS A 38 11.65 10.27 11.42
C LYS A 38 11.00 10.89 12.66
N ARG A 39 11.67 11.85 13.31
CA ARG A 39 11.14 12.55 14.50
C ARG A 39 9.90 13.37 14.19
N VAL A 40 9.87 14.08 13.06
CA VAL A 40 8.72 14.87 12.61
C VAL A 40 7.55 13.95 12.26
N CYS A 41 7.83 12.86 11.56
CA CYS A 41 6.83 11.83 11.26
C CYS A 41 6.20 11.28 12.55
N ALA A 42 7.01 10.88 13.51
CA ALA A 42 6.54 10.35 14.79
C ALA A 42 5.70 11.38 15.58
N ARG A 43 6.11 12.66 15.57
CA ARG A 43 5.36 13.75 16.22
C ARG A 43 4.01 13.99 15.55
N LEU A 44 3.95 13.99 14.22
CA LEU A 44 2.69 14.12 13.48
C LEU A 44 1.77 12.93 13.71
N GLU A 45 2.30 11.70 13.66
CA GLU A 45 1.53 10.48 13.97
C GLU A 45 1.04 10.47 15.42
N LYS A 46 1.79 11.02 16.37
CA LYS A 46 1.34 11.20 17.75
C LYS A 46 0.13 12.14 17.81
N ILE A 47 0.22 13.32 17.20
CA ILE A 47 -0.90 14.28 17.14
C ILE A 47 -2.15 13.66 16.50
N GLN A 48 -1.97 12.89 15.42
CA GLN A 48 -3.05 12.17 14.74
C GLN A 48 -3.72 11.12 15.64
N ARG A 49 -2.90 10.34 16.37
CA ARG A 49 -3.38 9.34 17.33
C ARG A 49 -4.14 9.97 18.49
N ASP A 50 -3.58 11.03 19.07
CA ASP A 50 -4.17 11.78 20.19
C ASP A 50 -5.48 12.45 19.80
N PHE A 51 -5.57 12.92 18.54
CA PHE A 51 -6.82 13.48 18.00
C PHE A 51 -7.87 12.40 17.76
N LEU A 52 -7.50 11.26 17.17
CA LEU A 52 -8.43 10.16 16.89
C LEU A 52 -8.99 9.56 18.19
N TRP A 53 -8.11 9.21 19.14
CA TRP A 53 -8.45 8.45 20.34
C TRP A 53 -8.77 9.30 21.56
N GLY A 54 -8.22 10.51 21.69
CA GLY A 54 -8.30 11.26 22.95
C GLY A 54 -9.71 11.75 23.33
N GLY A 55 -9.96 11.93 24.63
CA GLY A 55 -11.27 12.30 25.22
C GLY A 55 -11.55 13.80 25.30
N GLY A 56 -12.22 14.31 26.33
CA GLY A 56 -12.28 15.77 26.57
C GLY A 56 -10.92 16.37 26.92
N ALA A 57 -10.85 17.66 27.27
CA ALA A 57 -9.60 18.35 27.63
C ALA A 57 -8.80 17.68 28.79
N LEU A 58 -9.43 16.79 29.57
CA LEU A 58 -8.85 16.16 30.77
C LEU A 58 -8.79 14.62 30.71
N GLU A 59 -9.26 13.97 29.63
CA GLU A 59 -9.27 12.50 29.53
C GLU A 59 -8.22 11.98 28.53
N ASN A 60 -7.15 11.37 29.06
CA ASN A 60 -6.23 10.56 28.28
C ASN A 60 -6.83 9.17 28.07
N LYS A 61 -7.41 8.92 26.89
CA LYS A 61 -7.90 7.60 26.51
C LYS A 61 -6.77 6.78 25.88
N PRO A 62 -6.60 5.50 26.24
CA PRO A 62 -5.57 4.65 25.66
C PRO A 62 -5.82 4.43 24.16
N HIS A 63 -4.75 4.29 23.39
CA HIS A 63 -4.83 3.95 21.97
C HIS A 63 -5.15 2.45 21.81
N LEU A 64 -6.39 2.14 21.42
CA LEU A 64 -6.91 0.77 21.42
C LEU A 64 -6.32 -0.12 20.31
N VAL A 65 -6.13 0.46 19.12
CA VAL A 65 -5.69 -0.24 17.90
C VAL A 65 -4.34 0.30 17.46
N SER A 66 -3.46 -0.58 16.97
CA SER A 66 -2.14 -0.18 16.47
C SER A 66 -2.25 0.76 15.26
N TRP A 67 -1.31 1.70 15.16
CA TRP A 67 -1.32 2.69 14.07
C TRP A 67 -1.17 2.04 12.69
N LYS A 68 -0.39 0.95 12.58
CA LYS A 68 -0.24 0.18 11.34
C LYS A 68 -1.57 -0.36 10.83
N VAL A 69 -2.41 -0.90 11.72
CA VAL A 69 -3.75 -1.39 11.38
C VAL A 69 -4.68 -0.23 11.00
N ILE A 70 -4.63 0.88 11.74
CA ILE A 70 -5.40 2.08 11.43
C ILE A 70 -5.08 2.63 10.03
N CYS A 71 -3.80 2.61 9.64
CA CYS A 71 -3.34 3.09 8.34
C CYS A 71 -3.69 2.17 7.16
N ALA A 72 -4.01 0.90 7.42
CA ALA A 72 -4.42 -0.02 6.37
C ALA A 72 -5.72 0.44 5.71
N THR A 73 -5.95 0.01 4.47
CA THR A 73 -7.19 0.39 3.76
C THR A 73 -8.41 -0.19 4.46
N LYS A 74 -9.59 0.37 4.20
CA LYS A 74 -10.83 -0.21 4.73
C LYS A 74 -11.00 -1.67 4.29
N LYS A 75 -10.58 -2.03 3.07
CA LYS A 75 -10.64 -3.40 2.54
C LYS A 75 -9.76 -4.36 3.34
N ASP A 76 -8.63 -3.87 3.82
CA ASP A 76 -7.67 -4.60 4.65
C ASP A 76 -7.99 -4.53 6.15
N GLY A 77 -9.21 -4.10 6.50
CA GLY A 77 -9.70 -3.99 7.87
C GLY A 77 -9.11 -2.83 8.66
N GLY A 78 -8.55 -1.81 8.01
CA GLY A 78 -8.12 -0.56 8.65
C GLY A 78 -9.13 0.58 8.53
N LEU A 79 -8.70 1.80 8.91
CA LEU A 79 -9.51 3.03 8.78
C LEU A 79 -9.19 3.82 7.51
N GLY A 80 -8.11 3.46 6.80
CA GLY A 80 -7.66 4.11 5.57
C GLY A 80 -7.03 5.49 5.79
N ILE A 81 -6.33 5.67 6.91
CA ILE A 81 -5.48 6.84 7.15
C ILE A 81 -4.15 6.62 6.42
N ARG A 82 -3.66 7.61 5.67
CA ARG A 82 -2.38 7.43 4.95
C ARG A 82 -1.22 7.39 5.94
N ASN A 83 -0.35 6.39 5.84
CA ASN A 83 0.92 6.39 6.55
C ASN A 83 1.83 7.49 5.96
N LEU A 84 2.22 8.46 6.78
CA LEU A 84 2.95 9.64 6.32
C LEU A 84 4.32 9.29 5.70
N ALA A 85 5.04 8.34 6.28
CA ALA A 85 6.35 7.94 5.80
C ALA A 85 6.26 7.24 4.43
N ILE A 86 5.29 6.33 4.27
CA ILE A 86 5.05 5.64 2.99
C ILE A 86 4.51 6.63 1.94
N PHE A 87 3.63 7.53 2.34
CA PHE A 87 3.06 8.55 1.46
C PHE A 87 4.12 9.55 0.97
N ASN A 88 5.05 9.97 1.84
CA ASN A 88 6.20 10.79 1.47
C ASN A 88 7.08 10.09 0.43
N LYS A 89 7.45 8.82 0.67
CA LYS A 89 8.19 8.02 -0.33
C LYS A 89 7.44 7.97 -1.67
N ALA A 90 6.12 7.78 -1.63
CA ALA A 90 5.31 7.72 -2.83
C ALA A 90 5.26 9.05 -3.61
N LEU A 91 5.19 10.18 -2.88
CA LEU A 91 5.22 11.51 -3.47
C LEU A 91 6.58 11.83 -4.11
N LEU A 92 7.68 11.52 -3.42
CA LEU A 92 9.03 11.74 -3.94
C LEU A 92 9.33 10.86 -5.16
N GLY A 93 8.71 9.67 -5.24
CA GLY A 93 8.73 8.83 -6.45
C GLY A 93 8.22 9.55 -7.71
N LYS A 94 7.34 10.55 -7.57
CA LYS A 94 6.90 11.36 -8.72
C LYS A 94 8.05 12.15 -9.33
N TRP A 95 8.96 12.68 -8.53
CA TRP A 95 10.13 13.41 -9.03
C TRP A 95 11.12 12.49 -9.74
N LEU A 96 11.29 11.25 -9.24
CA LEU A 96 12.10 10.23 -9.91
C LEU A 96 11.52 9.86 -11.28
N TRP A 97 10.19 9.67 -11.35
CA TRP A 97 9.49 9.45 -12.62
C TRP A 97 9.68 10.60 -13.61
N ARG A 98 9.50 11.84 -13.15
CA ARG A 98 9.68 13.04 -14.00
C ARG A 98 11.12 13.18 -14.48
N PHE A 99 12.09 12.85 -13.64
CA PHE A 99 13.51 12.91 -14.03
C PHE A 99 13.85 11.90 -15.12
N ALA A 100 13.30 10.69 -15.01
CA ALA A 100 13.50 9.63 -16.00
C ALA A 100 12.92 10.03 -17.37
N ASN A 101 11.67 10.51 -17.41
CA ASN A 101 10.94 10.69 -18.67
C ASN A 101 10.99 12.13 -19.25
N GLU A 102 11.17 13.17 -18.44
CA GLU A 102 11.16 14.56 -18.93
C GLU A 102 12.59 15.01 -19.31
N ASN A 103 12.99 14.82 -20.56
CA ASN A 103 14.36 15.08 -21.03
C ASN A 103 14.72 16.58 -21.12
N ASP A 104 13.81 17.42 -21.58
CA ASP A 104 14.12 18.83 -21.92
C ASP A 104 13.89 19.83 -20.78
N SER A 105 13.68 19.34 -19.57
CA SER A 105 13.34 20.21 -18.45
C SER A 105 14.56 20.99 -17.94
N LEU A 106 14.46 22.32 -17.80
CA LEU A 106 15.52 23.15 -17.22
C LEU A 106 15.98 22.65 -15.83
N TRP A 107 15.05 22.21 -14.99
CA TRP A 107 15.37 21.69 -13.66
C TRP A 107 16.19 20.39 -13.72
N LYS A 108 15.95 19.53 -14.72
CA LYS A 108 16.73 18.32 -14.97
C LYS A 108 18.14 18.68 -15.45
N GLN A 109 18.27 19.67 -16.34
CA GLN A 109 19.57 20.14 -16.82
C GLN A 109 20.45 20.66 -15.66
N ILE A 110 19.88 21.46 -14.75
CA ILE A 110 20.59 21.95 -13.56
C ILE A 110 21.04 20.81 -12.65
N ILE A 111 20.20 19.79 -12.46
CA ILE A 111 20.55 18.62 -11.64
C ILE A 111 21.64 17.79 -12.31
N SER A 112 21.54 17.61 -13.63
CA SER A 112 22.46 16.81 -14.43
C SER A 112 23.84 17.48 -14.48
N SER A 113 23.91 18.80 -14.61
CA SER A 113 25.17 19.55 -14.57
C SER A 113 25.83 19.56 -13.19
N LYS A 114 25.03 19.47 -12.12
CA LYS A 114 25.53 19.50 -10.75
C LYS A 114 26.01 18.13 -10.24
N TYR A 115 25.32 17.06 -10.63
CA TYR A 115 25.48 15.74 -10.00
C TYR A 115 25.95 14.64 -10.96
N ASP A 116 26.15 14.96 -12.24
CA ASP A 116 26.39 14.02 -13.33
C ASP A 116 25.29 12.97 -13.52
N LEU A 117 25.23 12.40 -14.71
CA LEU A 117 24.28 11.34 -15.07
C LEU A 117 24.89 9.95 -14.85
N GLN A 118 24.04 9.01 -14.48
CA GLN A 118 24.36 7.59 -14.31
C GLN A 118 23.25 6.74 -14.97
N ASP A 119 23.59 5.49 -15.34
CA ASP A 119 22.67 4.55 -15.99
C ASP A 119 21.97 5.17 -17.20
N GLY A 120 22.74 5.62 -18.20
CA GLY A 120 22.17 6.09 -19.47
C GLY A 120 21.36 7.38 -19.36
N GLY A 121 21.46 8.11 -18.24
CA GLY A 121 20.70 9.34 -18.01
C GLY A 121 19.35 9.13 -17.30
N TRP A 122 19.03 7.90 -16.89
CA TRP A 122 17.83 7.61 -16.09
C TRP A 122 17.89 8.18 -14.68
N CYS A 123 19.10 8.30 -14.11
CA CYS A 123 19.29 8.80 -12.77
C CYS A 123 20.55 9.65 -12.67
N SER A 124 20.62 10.52 -11.66
CA SER A 124 21.87 11.21 -11.33
C SER A 124 22.83 10.25 -10.61
N LYS A 125 24.14 10.55 -10.62
CA LYS A 125 25.13 9.80 -9.85
C LYS A 125 24.81 9.80 -8.35
N GLY A 126 25.12 8.70 -7.68
CA GLY A 126 24.95 8.57 -6.23
C GLY A 126 25.86 9.55 -5.47
N ILE A 127 25.28 10.49 -4.71
CA ILE A 127 26.04 11.50 -3.97
C ILE A 127 26.55 10.90 -2.66
N ARG A 128 27.86 10.63 -2.57
CA ARG A 128 28.52 10.08 -1.37
C ARG A 128 29.09 11.13 -0.41
N ASP A 129 28.95 12.42 -0.72
CA ASP A 129 29.54 13.48 0.11
C ASP A 129 28.98 13.51 1.52
N ARG A 130 29.84 13.74 2.50
CA ARG A 130 29.45 13.80 3.93
C ARG A 130 28.72 15.09 4.29
N TYR A 131 28.82 16.13 3.45
CA TYR A 131 28.25 17.45 3.70
C TYR A 131 27.12 17.79 2.72
N GLY A 132 26.10 18.50 3.22
CA GLY A 132 24.95 18.94 2.44
C GLY A 132 23.79 17.92 2.40
N MET A 133 22.68 18.29 3.05
CA MET A 133 21.37 17.63 2.90
C MET A 133 20.66 18.22 1.68
N GLY A 134 21.13 17.90 0.48
CA GLY A 134 20.47 18.33 -0.76
C GLY A 134 19.09 17.66 -0.89
N VAL A 135 18.07 18.42 -1.27
CA VAL A 135 16.71 17.90 -1.52
C VAL A 135 16.76 16.76 -2.55
N TRP A 136 17.47 16.98 -3.66
CA TRP A 136 17.63 15.97 -4.71
C TRP A 136 18.37 14.72 -4.24
N LYS A 137 19.40 14.87 -3.40
CA LYS A 137 20.13 13.75 -2.81
C LYS A 137 19.21 12.82 -2.04
N ALA A 138 18.30 13.39 -1.25
CA ALA A 138 17.35 12.64 -0.46
C ALA A 138 16.31 11.92 -1.35
N ILE A 139 15.90 12.53 -2.47
CA ILE A 139 15.04 11.92 -3.49
C ILE A 139 15.76 10.76 -4.19
N ARG A 140 17.01 10.97 -4.62
CA ARG A 140 17.84 9.98 -5.33
C ARG A 140 18.09 8.72 -4.52
N ASN A 141 18.20 8.82 -3.19
CA ASN A 141 18.32 7.66 -2.30
C ASN A 141 17.10 6.72 -2.38
N GLY A 142 15.95 7.19 -2.84
CA GLY A 142 14.74 6.38 -3.04
C GLY A 142 14.70 5.62 -4.38
N TRP A 143 15.68 5.81 -5.26
CA TRP A 143 15.67 5.27 -6.62
C TRP A 143 15.63 3.75 -6.68
N GLU A 144 16.43 3.03 -5.89
CA GLU A 144 16.48 1.56 -5.98
C GLU A 144 15.12 0.91 -5.71
N ASN A 145 14.42 1.42 -4.68
CA ASN A 145 13.07 0.96 -4.36
C ASN A 145 12.06 1.35 -5.45
N PHE A 146 12.22 2.52 -6.07
CA PHE A 146 11.38 2.95 -7.19
C PHE A 146 11.62 2.10 -8.45
N ARG A 147 12.89 1.85 -8.80
CA ARG A 147 13.35 1.09 -9.97
C ARG A 147 12.78 -0.33 -9.99
N SER A 148 12.67 -0.99 -8.84
CA SER A 148 12.07 -2.33 -8.74
C SER A 148 10.59 -2.39 -9.19
N HIS A 149 9.87 -1.28 -9.12
CA HIS A 149 8.45 -1.18 -9.51
C HIS A 149 8.23 -0.62 -10.93
N SER A 150 9.32 -0.36 -11.66
CA SER A 150 9.29 0.14 -13.03
C SER A 150 9.87 -0.86 -14.02
N HIS A 151 9.47 -0.73 -15.28
CA HIS A 151 9.94 -1.48 -16.43
C HIS A 151 10.36 -0.48 -17.51
N PHE A 152 11.41 -0.77 -18.28
CA PHE A 152 11.90 0.11 -19.33
C PHE A 152 11.32 -0.32 -20.67
N ILE A 153 10.76 0.63 -21.42
CA ILE A 153 10.36 0.42 -22.82
C ILE A 153 11.53 0.90 -23.67
N VAL A 154 12.05 -0.01 -24.47
CA VAL A 154 13.15 0.27 -25.40
C VAL A 154 12.60 0.90 -26.67
N GLY A 155 13.15 2.06 -27.00
CA GLY A 155 12.98 2.80 -28.24
C GLY A 155 14.29 2.85 -29.02
N ASP A 156 14.55 3.98 -29.69
CA ASP A 156 15.77 4.21 -30.47
C ASP A 156 16.91 4.85 -29.67
N ASP A 157 16.70 5.10 -28.39
CA ASP A 157 17.65 5.75 -27.50
C ASP A 157 18.71 4.77 -26.96
N ILE A 158 19.88 5.30 -26.54
CA ILE A 158 21.02 4.50 -26.05
C ILE A 158 20.99 4.35 -24.51
N ARG A 159 19.81 4.40 -23.87
CA ARG A 159 19.76 4.60 -22.42
C ARG A 159 19.55 3.32 -21.63
N VAL A 160 19.05 2.26 -22.27
CA VAL A 160 18.77 0.98 -21.60
C VAL A 160 19.98 0.04 -21.66
N LYS A 161 20.34 -0.53 -20.51
CA LYS A 161 21.34 -1.60 -20.40
C LYS A 161 20.71 -2.95 -20.73
N PHE A 162 21.37 -3.72 -21.59
CA PHE A 162 20.85 -4.99 -22.08
C PHE A 162 20.65 -6.02 -20.95
N TRP A 163 21.63 -6.22 -20.07
CA TRP A 163 21.55 -7.29 -19.07
C TRP A 163 20.84 -6.91 -17.76
N LYS A 164 21.07 -5.67 -17.29
CA LYS A 164 20.74 -5.24 -15.93
C LYS A 164 19.43 -4.47 -15.80
N ASP A 165 18.94 -3.88 -16.88
CA ASP A 165 17.68 -3.13 -16.85
C ASP A 165 16.50 -4.08 -17.05
N LEU A 166 15.38 -3.73 -16.41
CA LEU A 166 14.14 -4.48 -16.48
C LEU A 166 13.37 -4.06 -17.72
N TRP A 167 13.81 -4.48 -18.90
CA TRP A 167 13.11 -4.25 -20.18
C TRP A 167 12.55 -5.53 -20.79
N CYS A 168 12.97 -6.70 -20.29
CA CYS A 168 12.39 -7.99 -20.63
C CYS A 168 11.55 -8.50 -19.44
N GLU A 169 10.24 -8.64 -19.59
CA GLU A 169 9.31 -9.14 -18.58
C GLU A 169 9.50 -8.57 -17.14
N ASN A 170 9.44 -9.42 -16.11
CA ASN A 170 9.41 -9.04 -14.70
C ASN A 170 10.78 -9.13 -13.99
N HIS A 171 11.74 -9.84 -14.58
CA HIS A 171 13.09 -10.11 -14.05
C HIS A 171 14.14 -9.57 -15.03
N SER A 172 15.35 -9.27 -14.57
CA SER A 172 16.42 -8.86 -15.50
C SER A 172 16.92 -10.05 -16.31
N LEU A 173 17.54 -9.81 -17.47
CA LEU A 173 18.14 -10.90 -18.26
C LEU A 173 19.30 -11.57 -17.49
N GLU A 174 19.99 -10.84 -16.62
CA GLU A 174 20.96 -11.39 -15.67
C GLU A 174 20.35 -12.44 -14.73
N GLU A 175 19.14 -12.19 -14.20
CA GLU A 175 18.46 -13.12 -13.29
C GLU A 175 17.88 -14.34 -14.02
N ALA A 176 17.39 -14.17 -15.26
CA ALA A 176 16.85 -15.29 -16.04
C ALA A 176 17.92 -16.16 -16.69
N PHE A 177 19.03 -15.58 -17.13
CA PHE A 177 20.08 -16.27 -17.88
C PHE A 177 21.47 -15.99 -17.26
N PRO A 178 21.72 -16.46 -16.02
CA PRO A 178 22.95 -16.13 -15.29
C PRO A 178 24.23 -16.71 -15.94
N THR A 179 24.10 -17.86 -16.59
CA THR A 179 25.12 -18.54 -17.40
C THR A 179 25.57 -17.66 -18.58
N LEU A 180 24.63 -17.23 -19.43
CA LEU A 180 24.88 -16.36 -20.57
C LEU A 180 25.40 -14.98 -20.14
N PHE A 181 24.86 -14.44 -19.05
CA PHE A 181 25.36 -13.19 -18.47
C PHE A 181 26.83 -13.30 -18.04
N ASN A 182 27.22 -14.41 -17.41
CA ASN A 182 28.61 -14.64 -17.02
C ASN A 182 29.56 -14.79 -18.22
N LEU A 183 29.05 -15.32 -19.34
CA LEU A 183 29.80 -15.46 -20.59
C LEU A 183 29.85 -14.18 -21.42
N SER A 184 29.00 -13.19 -21.14
CA SER A 184 28.98 -11.93 -21.88
C SER A 184 30.30 -11.18 -21.77
N VAL A 185 30.77 -10.61 -22.90
CA VAL A 185 32.00 -9.79 -22.94
C VAL A 185 31.81 -8.51 -22.14
N ASN A 186 30.65 -7.86 -22.32
CA ASN A 186 30.32 -6.61 -21.66
C ASN A 186 29.07 -6.78 -20.79
N LYS A 187 29.28 -6.92 -19.48
CA LYS A 187 28.19 -7.06 -18.48
C LYS A 187 27.38 -5.78 -18.29
N GLU A 188 27.90 -4.65 -18.74
CA GLU A 188 27.24 -3.34 -18.74
C GLU A 188 26.90 -2.89 -20.17
N SER A 189 26.76 -3.84 -21.12
CA SER A 189 26.45 -3.51 -22.51
C SER A 189 25.15 -2.73 -22.63
N TRP A 190 25.19 -1.69 -23.45
CA TRP A 190 23.99 -0.97 -23.86
C TRP A 190 23.18 -1.81 -24.82
N PHE A 191 21.87 -1.57 -24.85
CA PHE A 191 20.97 -2.24 -25.78
C PHE A 191 21.42 -2.11 -27.24
N VAL A 192 21.87 -0.91 -27.64
CA VAL A 192 22.34 -0.62 -29.00
C VAL A 192 23.60 -1.40 -29.38
N GLU A 193 24.44 -1.81 -28.42
CA GLU A 193 25.61 -2.65 -28.69
C GLU A 193 25.24 -4.12 -28.94
N ALA A 194 24.07 -4.56 -28.46
CA ALA A 194 23.57 -5.92 -28.62
C ALA A 194 22.63 -6.07 -29.84
N TRP A 195 22.22 -4.95 -30.44
CA TRP A 195 21.34 -4.90 -31.61
C TRP A 195 22.13 -4.48 -32.83
N GLU A 196 22.28 -5.37 -33.81
CA GLU A 196 22.89 -5.06 -35.10
C GLU A 196 21.80 -4.73 -36.12
N GLU A 197 21.93 -3.58 -36.77
CA GLU A 197 20.99 -3.12 -37.79
C GLU A 197 21.25 -3.86 -39.11
N GLY A 198 20.86 -5.13 -39.17
CA GLY A 198 20.87 -5.94 -40.38
C GLY A 198 19.51 -5.91 -41.10
N GLY A 199 19.48 -5.45 -42.36
CA GLY A 199 18.38 -5.66 -43.33
C GLY A 199 16.93 -5.65 -42.78
N VAL A 200 16.08 -6.51 -43.37
CA VAL A 200 14.65 -6.62 -43.02
C VAL A 200 14.49 -7.29 -41.65
N GLY A 201 14.71 -6.53 -40.58
CA GLY A 201 14.32 -6.95 -39.23
C GLY A 201 15.31 -6.67 -38.10
N GLY A 202 16.58 -6.34 -38.40
CA GLY A 202 17.64 -6.27 -37.39
C GLY A 202 17.94 -7.63 -36.74
N SER A 203 19.14 -7.80 -36.22
CA SER A 203 19.59 -9.05 -35.63
C SER A 203 20.16 -8.82 -34.23
N TRP A 204 19.74 -9.67 -33.29
CA TRP A 204 20.33 -9.73 -31.96
C TRP A 204 21.69 -10.43 -32.02
N GLY A 205 22.74 -9.73 -31.61
CA GLY A 205 24.12 -10.23 -31.63
C GLY A 205 24.86 -10.00 -30.31
N PRO A 206 24.40 -10.57 -29.17
CA PRO A 206 25.13 -10.44 -27.92
C PRO A 206 26.52 -11.09 -28.03
N ARG A 207 27.57 -10.35 -27.65
CA ARG A 207 28.96 -10.83 -27.71
C ARG A 207 29.32 -11.65 -26.46
N PHE A 208 29.85 -12.85 -26.67
CA PHE A 208 30.32 -13.75 -25.62
C PHE A 208 31.85 -13.90 -25.65
N ASN A 209 32.47 -14.12 -24.48
CA ASN A 209 33.92 -14.28 -24.32
C ASN A 209 34.47 -15.54 -25.00
N ARG A 210 33.60 -16.52 -25.25
CA ARG A 210 33.93 -17.77 -25.93
C ARG A 210 32.72 -18.25 -26.73
N HIS A 211 32.94 -19.21 -27.62
CA HIS A 211 31.85 -19.95 -28.23
C HIS A 211 31.01 -20.67 -27.17
N LEU A 212 29.70 -20.74 -27.40
CA LEU A 212 28.75 -21.44 -26.55
C LEU A 212 28.99 -22.95 -26.67
N ASN A 213 28.94 -23.65 -25.55
CA ASN A 213 28.97 -25.12 -25.56
C ASN A 213 27.57 -25.67 -25.88
N ASP A 214 27.47 -26.92 -26.32
CA ASP A 214 26.20 -27.54 -26.74
C ASP A 214 25.07 -27.43 -25.68
N TRP A 215 25.40 -27.50 -24.39
CA TRP A 215 24.42 -27.36 -23.30
C TRP A 215 23.99 -25.90 -23.04
N GLU A 216 24.72 -24.90 -23.51
CA GLU A 216 24.41 -23.47 -23.40
C GLU A 216 23.63 -22.96 -24.63
N VAL A 217 23.70 -23.67 -25.76
CA VAL A 217 22.99 -23.31 -27.00
C VAL A 217 21.48 -23.27 -26.76
N GLY A 218 20.90 -24.22 -26.03
CA GLY A 218 19.48 -24.23 -25.72
C GLY A 218 19.01 -23.03 -24.90
N GLU A 219 19.85 -22.53 -23.99
CA GLU A 219 19.56 -21.30 -23.23
C GLU A 219 19.65 -20.06 -24.12
N ALA A 220 20.62 -20.01 -25.04
CA ALA A 220 20.77 -18.92 -26.00
C ALA A 220 19.62 -18.88 -27.01
N GLU A 221 19.12 -20.03 -27.47
CA GLU A 221 17.93 -20.12 -28.31
C GLU A 221 16.68 -19.63 -27.56
N SER A 222 16.53 -19.99 -26.28
CA SER A 222 15.44 -19.49 -25.43
C SER A 222 15.51 -17.97 -25.23
N LEU A 223 16.71 -17.42 -25.02
CA LEU A 223 16.94 -15.98 -24.99
C LEU A 223 16.53 -15.32 -26.31
N LEU A 224 17.07 -15.79 -27.44
CA LEU A 224 16.76 -15.23 -28.76
C LEU A 224 15.28 -15.35 -29.09
N GLY A 225 14.64 -16.48 -28.78
CA GLY A 225 13.20 -16.66 -28.95
C GLY A 225 12.36 -15.62 -28.19
N LYS A 226 12.75 -15.28 -26.95
CA LYS A 226 12.13 -14.18 -26.20
C LYS A 226 12.39 -12.82 -26.83
N LEU A 227 13.61 -12.59 -27.31
CA LEU A 227 14.03 -11.33 -27.92
C LEU A 227 13.37 -11.09 -29.29
N PHE A 228 13.17 -12.12 -30.10
CA PHE A 228 12.50 -12.03 -31.41
C PHE A 228 11.03 -11.63 -31.30
N LEU A 229 10.36 -12.00 -30.20
CA LEU A 229 8.98 -11.58 -29.94
C LEU A 229 8.87 -10.08 -29.59
N MET A 230 9.99 -9.41 -29.31
CA MET A 230 10.01 -7.99 -28.99
C MET A 230 10.21 -7.15 -30.24
N THR A 231 9.18 -6.37 -30.58
CA THR A 231 9.27 -5.38 -31.66
C THR A 231 9.82 -4.08 -31.09
N ILE A 232 11.01 -3.68 -31.53
CA ILE A 232 11.57 -2.35 -31.23
C ILE A 232 10.70 -1.30 -31.89
N ARG A 233 10.24 -0.31 -31.12
CA ARG A 233 9.42 0.79 -31.63
C ARG A 233 10.32 1.88 -32.20
N ARG A 234 10.54 1.83 -33.51
CA ARG A 234 11.29 2.85 -34.24
C ARG A 234 10.58 4.21 -34.17
N GLY A 235 11.34 5.28 -33.95
CA GLY A 235 10.90 6.66 -33.85
C GLY A 235 10.34 7.08 -32.50
N VAL A 236 10.56 6.30 -31.43
CA VAL A 236 10.10 6.60 -30.08
C VAL A 236 11.30 6.61 -29.12
N ASP A 237 11.40 7.62 -28.26
CA ASP A 237 12.42 7.70 -27.21
C ASP A 237 12.25 6.57 -26.18
N ASP A 238 13.35 6.18 -25.54
CA ASP A 238 13.30 5.25 -24.42
C ASP A 238 12.42 5.86 -23.32
N SER A 239 11.53 5.06 -22.73
CA SER A 239 10.65 5.54 -21.67
C SER A 239 10.51 4.55 -20.52
N LEU A 240 10.42 5.09 -19.30
CA LEU A 240 10.10 4.29 -18.14
C LEU A 240 8.59 4.04 -18.10
N GLN A 241 8.18 2.81 -17.80
CA GLN A 241 6.81 2.37 -17.62
C GLN A 241 6.57 1.87 -16.19
N TRP A 242 5.39 2.18 -15.64
CA TRP A 242 5.02 1.76 -14.28
C TRP A 242 4.31 0.40 -14.26
N LYS A 243 4.88 -0.60 -13.56
CA LYS A 243 4.37 -1.99 -13.55
C LYS A 243 2.95 -2.15 -12.98
N GLU A 244 2.59 -1.35 -11.97
CA GLU A 244 1.32 -1.55 -11.25
C GLU A 244 0.08 -1.00 -12.00
N ASN A 245 0.27 -0.18 -13.04
CA ASN A 245 -0.83 0.40 -13.81
C ASN A 245 -0.83 -0.14 -15.24
N LYS A 246 -1.99 -0.62 -15.71
CA LYS A 246 -2.16 -1.12 -17.09
C LYS A 246 -1.83 -0.08 -18.17
N ASN A 247 -2.02 1.20 -17.85
CA ASN A 247 -1.76 2.31 -18.76
C ASN A 247 -0.26 2.68 -18.79
N GLY A 248 0.58 2.05 -17.96
CA GLY A 248 2.00 2.34 -17.86
C GLY A 248 2.37 3.67 -17.21
N THR A 249 1.39 4.50 -16.85
CA THR A 249 1.63 5.82 -16.25
C THR A 249 1.83 5.74 -14.74
N PHE A 250 2.78 6.53 -14.23
CA PHE A 250 3.03 6.63 -12.80
C PHE A 250 1.88 7.34 -12.07
N SER A 251 1.44 6.77 -10.96
CA SER A 251 0.53 7.42 -10.02
C SER A 251 1.04 7.24 -8.59
N VAL A 252 1.04 8.33 -7.83
CA VAL A 252 1.36 8.29 -6.39
C VAL A 252 0.45 7.30 -5.65
N LYS A 253 -0.81 7.15 -6.10
CA LYS A 253 -1.77 6.20 -5.51
C LYS A 253 -1.37 4.75 -5.74
N SER A 254 -0.91 4.39 -6.94
CA SER A 254 -0.49 3.01 -7.24
C SER A 254 0.79 2.67 -6.49
N PHE A 255 1.78 3.59 -6.46
CA PHE A 255 3.01 3.38 -5.71
C PHE A 255 2.80 3.31 -4.19
N TYR A 256 1.92 4.16 -3.63
CA TYR A 256 1.54 4.03 -2.23
C TYR A 256 0.90 2.66 -1.94
N SER A 257 0.04 2.18 -2.84
CA SER A 257 -0.66 0.91 -2.68
C SER A 257 0.32 -0.27 -2.70
N SER A 258 1.30 -0.28 -3.61
CA SER A 258 2.33 -1.33 -3.68
C SER A 258 3.17 -1.39 -2.41
N LEU A 259 3.58 -0.23 -1.88
CA LEU A 259 4.36 -0.12 -0.64
C LEU A 259 3.56 -0.46 0.63
N SER A 260 2.22 -0.37 0.58
CA SER A 260 1.33 -0.59 1.72
C SER A 260 0.76 -2.00 1.83
N ARG A 261 1.10 -2.91 0.90
CA ARG A 261 0.70 -4.33 0.97
C ARG A 261 1.21 -4.94 2.28
N GLY A 262 0.32 -5.38 3.17
CA GLY A 262 0.83 -6.04 4.40
C GLY A 262 -0.11 -6.43 5.52
N ILE A 263 -1.43 -6.26 5.42
CA ILE A 263 -2.34 -6.72 6.50
C ILE A 263 -3.52 -7.45 5.87
N LYS A 264 -3.55 -8.78 5.99
CA LYS A 264 -4.78 -9.53 5.77
C LYS A 264 -5.62 -9.39 7.05
N PRO A 265 -6.80 -8.77 7.01
CA PRO A 265 -7.62 -8.63 8.20
C PRO A 265 -8.12 -10.02 8.63
N PRO A 266 -8.33 -10.23 9.94
CA PRO A 266 -8.94 -11.46 10.45
C PRO A 266 -10.44 -11.56 10.16
N PHE A 267 -11.02 -10.57 9.44
CA PHE A 267 -12.45 -10.48 9.13
C PHE A 267 -12.68 -9.84 7.76
N SER A 268 -13.87 -10.08 7.18
CA SER A 268 -14.29 -9.39 5.95
C SER A 268 -14.66 -7.93 6.25
N ALA A 269 -13.89 -7.00 5.67
CA ALA A 269 -14.15 -5.57 5.79
C ALA A 269 -15.55 -5.14 5.30
N ARG A 270 -16.12 -5.85 4.33
CA ARG A 270 -17.44 -5.55 3.75
C ARG A 270 -18.56 -5.69 4.78
N THR A 271 -18.40 -6.61 5.72
CA THR A 271 -19.40 -6.90 6.77
C THR A 271 -19.46 -5.78 7.81
N ILE A 272 -18.35 -5.10 8.06
CA ILE A 272 -18.27 -4.02 9.06
C ILE A 272 -18.60 -2.67 8.45
N TRP A 273 -18.10 -2.39 7.25
CA TRP A 273 -18.23 -1.09 6.60
C TRP A 273 -19.38 -1.06 5.58
N THR A 274 -20.63 -1.19 6.04
CA THR A 274 -21.81 -1.03 5.18
C THR A 274 -22.36 0.38 5.13
N CYS A 275 -22.96 0.72 3.99
CA CYS A 275 -23.64 2.00 3.78
C CYS A 275 -24.90 2.17 4.65
N TRP A 276 -25.57 1.09 5.01
CA TRP A 276 -26.81 1.11 5.81
C TRP A 276 -26.58 1.24 7.31
N VAL A 277 -25.36 0.98 7.79
CA VAL A 277 -25.03 1.00 9.22
C VAL A 277 -24.45 2.37 9.57
N PRO A 278 -24.99 3.08 10.59
CA PRO A 278 -24.40 4.33 11.04
C PRO A 278 -22.92 4.18 11.36
N ILE A 279 -22.13 5.21 11.01
CA ILE A 279 -20.66 5.16 11.15
C ILE A 279 -20.20 4.84 12.58
N ARG A 280 -20.96 5.27 13.60
CA ARG A 280 -20.69 4.97 15.01
C ARG A 280 -20.77 3.47 15.31
N ALA A 281 -21.79 2.79 14.79
CA ALA A 281 -21.96 1.34 14.94
C ALA A 281 -20.91 0.57 14.13
N SER A 282 -20.57 1.02 12.92
CA SER A 282 -19.47 0.43 12.13
C SER A 282 -18.12 0.52 12.87
N PHE A 283 -17.82 1.66 13.50
CA PHE A 283 -16.62 1.85 14.31
C PHE A 283 -16.59 0.92 15.52
N PHE A 284 -17.72 0.76 16.21
CA PHE A 284 -17.83 -0.17 17.33
C PHE A 284 -17.62 -1.62 16.90
N GLY A 285 -18.28 -2.05 15.82
CA GLY A 285 -18.09 -3.38 15.24
C GLY A 285 -16.65 -3.62 14.76
N TRP A 286 -16.00 -2.60 14.22
CA TRP A 286 -14.58 -2.63 13.85
C TRP A 286 -13.67 -2.82 15.07
N GLU A 287 -13.90 -2.09 16.17
CA GLU A 287 -13.17 -2.27 17.43
C GLU A 287 -13.41 -3.67 18.01
N ALA A 288 -14.65 -4.17 17.95
CA ALA A 288 -15.00 -5.52 18.39
C ALA A 288 -14.30 -6.61 17.56
N ALA A 289 -14.24 -6.44 16.24
CA ALA A 289 -13.63 -7.41 15.33
C ALA A 289 -12.09 -7.48 15.46
N TRP A 290 -11.45 -6.38 15.85
CA TRP A 290 -10.04 -6.40 16.26
C TRP A 290 -9.83 -6.89 17.72
N SER A 291 -10.93 -7.22 18.42
CA SER A 291 -10.97 -7.49 19.85
C SER A 291 -10.29 -6.37 20.62
N ARG A 292 -10.61 -5.11 20.39
CA ARG A 292 -9.97 -3.94 21.03
C ARG A 292 -10.93 -3.07 21.85
N LEU A 293 -12.11 -3.59 22.18
CA LEU A 293 -13.03 -2.92 23.09
C LEU A 293 -12.44 -2.83 24.50
N LEU A 294 -12.87 -1.82 25.26
CA LEU A 294 -12.46 -1.58 26.65
C LEU A 294 -13.32 -2.40 27.62
N THR A 295 -13.15 -3.71 27.59
CA THR A 295 -13.72 -4.63 28.59
C THR A 295 -12.87 -4.65 29.87
N THR A 296 -13.45 -5.08 31.01
CA THR A 296 -12.74 -5.04 32.31
C THR A 296 -11.44 -5.86 32.31
N ASP A 297 -11.40 -6.98 31.57
CA ASP A 297 -10.20 -7.81 31.34
C ASP A 297 -9.01 -7.02 30.75
N ARG A 298 -9.31 -6.02 29.92
CA ARG A 298 -8.34 -5.17 29.23
C ARG A 298 -8.01 -3.93 30.01
N LEU A 299 -8.99 -3.36 30.70
CA LEU A 299 -8.77 -2.24 31.61
C LEU A 299 -7.78 -2.65 32.71
N MET A 300 -7.88 -3.87 33.24
CA MET A 300 -6.90 -4.42 34.19
C MET A 300 -5.45 -4.35 33.71
N ARG A 301 -5.21 -4.52 32.40
CA ARG A 301 -3.85 -4.45 31.82
C ARG A 301 -3.28 -3.02 31.78
N PHE A 302 -4.12 -1.99 31.94
CA PHE A 302 -3.77 -0.58 31.84
C PHE A 302 -3.86 0.21 33.14
N VAL A 303 -4.25 -0.43 34.26
CA VAL A 303 -4.41 0.05 35.66
C VAL A 303 -5.86 -0.22 36.14
N TRP A 304 -6.01 -0.41 37.46
CA TRP A 304 -7.23 -0.53 38.29
C TRP A 304 -7.66 -1.96 38.68
N SER A 305 -7.72 -2.19 40.00
CA SER A 305 -8.29 -3.35 40.71
C SER A 305 -9.83 -3.34 40.63
N ILE A 306 -10.38 -3.45 39.44
CA ILE A 306 -11.83 -3.47 39.20
C ILE A 306 -12.31 -4.92 39.30
N PRO A 307 -13.46 -5.22 39.92
CA PRO A 307 -14.03 -6.56 39.84
C PRO A 307 -14.23 -6.98 38.37
N ILE A 308 -13.74 -8.17 38.00
CA ILE A 308 -13.75 -8.68 36.61
C ILE A 308 -15.18 -9.06 36.16
N ARG A 309 -16.15 -9.06 37.08
CA ARG A 309 -17.52 -9.48 36.80
C ARG A 309 -18.17 -8.59 35.74
N CYS A 310 -18.85 -9.21 34.79
CA CYS A 310 -19.62 -8.52 33.77
C CYS A 310 -20.71 -7.67 34.40
N PHE A 311 -20.74 -6.39 34.06
CA PHE A 311 -21.71 -5.43 34.61
C PHE A 311 -23.19 -5.82 34.34
N LEU A 312 -23.46 -6.59 33.29
CA LEU A 312 -24.82 -6.95 32.89
C LEU A 312 -25.36 -8.19 33.61
N CYS A 313 -24.52 -9.20 33.84
CA CYS A 313 -24.96 -10.47 34.43
C CYS A 313 -24.42 -10.72 35.84
N ASN A 314 -23.38 -9.98 36.27
CA ASN A 314 -22.67 -10.12 37.55
C ASN A 314 -22.11 -11.52 37.88
N ASN A 315 -22.12 -12.46 36.92
CA ASN A 315 -21.82 -13.88 37.17
C ASN A 315 -20.46 -14.32 36.59
N GLU A 316 -20.11 -13.89 35.39
CA GLU A 316 -18.88 -14.29 34.69
C GLU A 316 -17.93 -13.10 34.46
N GLU A 317 -16.68 -13.40 34.09
CA GLU A 317 -15.69 -12.40 33.70
C GLU A 317 -16.10 -11.64 32.43
N GLU A 318 -15.96 -10.31 32.45
CA GLU A 318 -16.28 -9.46 31.30
C GLU A 318 -15.20 -9.56 30.22
N THR A 319 -15.37 -10.56 29.35
CA THR A 319 -14.66 -10.65 28.07
C THR A 319 -15.51 -10.05 26.96
N ILE A 320 -14.88 -9.66 25.83
CA ILE A 320 -15.62 -9.15 24.66
C ILE A 320 -16.63 -10.19 24.15
N ASP A 321 -16.24 -11.46 24.18
CA ASP A 321 -17.09 -12.57 23.74
C ASP A 321 -18.25 -12.80 24.72
N HIS A 322 -18.00 -12.73 26.04
CA HIS A 322 -19.06 -12.76 27.03
C HIS A 322 -20.01 -11.58 26.88
N LEU A 323 -19.51 -10.34 26.90
CA LEU A 323 -20.33 -9.13 26.86
C LEU A 323 -21.25 -9.07 25.62
N LEU A 324 -20.76 -9.48 24.45
CA LEU A 324 -21.49 -9.36 23.19
C LEU A 324 -22.31 -10.59 22.78
N LEU A 325 -21.96 -11.80 23.26
CA LEU A 325 -22.58 -13.05 22.80
C LEU A 325 -23.11 -13.91 23.93
N PHE A 326 -22.30 -14.19 24.96
CA PHE A 326 -22.62 -15.22 25.97
C PHE A 326 -23.30 -14.69 27.23
N CYS A 327 -23.26 -13.38 27.46
CA CYS A 327 -23.99 -12.73 28.53
C CYS A 327 -25.47 -13.04 28.36
N GLU A 328 -26.14 -13.49 29.41
CA GLU A 328 -27.55 -13.89 29.37
C GLU A 328 -28.43 -12.81 28.72
N LYS A 329 -28.21 -11.54 29.09
CA LYS A 329 -28.95 -10.41 28.52
C LYS A 329 -28.64 -10.20 27.04
N ALA A 330 -27.38 -10.28 26.62
CA ALA A 330 -26.99 -10.15 25.22
C ALA A 330 -27.54 -11.31 24.36
N ARG A 331 -27.47 -12.54 24.88
CA ARG A 331 -28.00 -13.74 24.22
C ARG A 331 -29.50 -13.63 23.99
N MET A 332 -30.26 -13.16 24.98
CA MET A 332 -31.70 -12.93 24.84
C MET A 332 -32.02 -11.91 23.75
N LEU A 333 -31.27 -10.81 23.67
CA LEU A 333 -31.42 -9.82 22.60
C LEU A 333 -31.13 -10.41 21.22
N TRP A 334 -30.08 -11.21 21.09
CA TRP A 334 -29.76 -11.87 19.83
C TRP A 334 -30.83 -12.88 19.41
N LEU A 335 -31.34 -13.68 20.35
CA LEU A 335 -32.42 -14.63 20.07
C LEU A 335 -33.70 -13.92 19.61
N LEU A 336 -34.02 -12.76 20.22
CA LEU A 336 -35.14 -11.92 19.80
C LEU A 336 -34.91 -11.34 18.40
N ILE A 337 -33.70 -10.85 18.10
CA ILE A 337 -33.37 -10.36 16.75
C ILE A 337 -33.49 -11.50 15.74
N PHE A 338 -32.95 -12.68 16.04
CA PHE A 338 -33.00 -13.82 15.13
C PHE A 338 -34.42 -14.35 14.93
N SER A 339 -35.28 -14.33 15.94
CA SER A 339 -36.70 -14.68 15.80
C SER A 339 -37.43 -13.69 14.90
N LEU A 340 -37.16 -12.38 15.01
CA LEU A 340 -37.71 -11.36 14.11
C LEU A 340 -37.32 -11.58 12.63
N PHE A 341 -36.17 -12.19 12.38
CA PHE A 341 -35.70 -12.53 11.03
C PHE A 341 -35.94 -14.00 10.62
N GLY A 342 -36.59 -14.80 11.50
CA GLY A 342 -36.87 -16.22 11.28
C GLY A 342 -35.62 -17.08 11.07
N VAL A 343 -34.49 -16.70 11.70
CA VAL A 343 -33.20 -17.40 11.59
C VAL A 343 -33.00 -18.26 12.84
N GLN A 344 -32.66 -19.53 12.69
CA GLN A 344 -32.10 -20.33 13.79
C GLN A 344 -30.58 -20.20 13.71
N TRP A 345 -29.97 -19.66 14.78
CA TRP A 345 -28.54 -19.34 14.80
C TRP A 345 -27.86 -19.92 16.04
N VAL A 346 -26.71 -20.56 15.83
CA VAL A 346 -25.83 -21.03 16.91
C VAL A 346 -24.68 -20.04 17.06
N MET A 347 -24.53 -19.47 18.25
CA MET A 347 -23.43 -18.55 18.54
C MET A 347 -22.10 -19.28 18.60
N HIS A 348 -21.14 -18.85 17.78
CA HIS A 348 -19.75 -19.33 17.86
C HIS A 348 -19.02 -18.79 19.11
N SER A 349 -17.93 -19.45 19.50
CA SER A 349 -17.07 -19.08 20.64
C SER A 349 -16.44 -17.68 20.57
N PHE A 350 -16.36 -17.06 19.39
CA PHE A 350 -15.70 -15.76 19.21
C PHE A 350 -16.56 -14.78 18.41
N VAL A 351 -16.59 -13.52 18.85
CA VAL A 351 -17.24 -12.38 18.17
C VAL A 351 -16.77 -12.22 16.73
N LYS A 352 -15.47 -12.45 16.48
CA LYS A 352 -14.92 -12.37 15.11
C LYS A 352 -15.59 -13.33 14.13
N ARG A 353 -15.86 -14.57 14.57
CA ARG A 353 -16.52 -15.59 13.74
C ARG A 353 -18.02 -15.34 13.64
N ASN A 354 -18.68 -14.93 14.72
CA ASN A 354 -20.11 -14.58 14.67
C ASN A 354 -20.41 -13.37 13.78
N LEU A 355 -19.60 -12.32 13.84
CA LEU A 355 -19.75 -11.18 12.93
C LEU A 355 -19.55 -11.60 11.48
N TRP A 356 -18.65 -12.55 11.21
CA TRP A 356 -18.39 -13.03 9.85
C TRP A 356 -19.53 -13.88 9.29
N VAL A 357 -20.06 -14.85 10.04
CA VAL A 357 -21.08 -15.78 9.51
C VAL A 357 -22.51 -15.25 9.72
N GLY A 358 -22.81 -14.68 10.90
CA GLY A 358 -24.17 -14.25 11.26
C GLY A 358 -24.65 -13.02 10.49
N MET A 359 -23.81 -11.99 10.30
CA MET A 359 -24.20 -10.80 9.53
C MET A 359 -24.34 -11.11 8.03
N SER A 360 -23.52 -12.04 7.50
CA SER A 360 -23.62 -12.47 6.09
C SER A 360 -24.97 -13.12 5.78
N LEU A 361 -25.49 -13.93 6.71
CA LEU A 361 -26.80 -14.60 6.57
C LEU A 361 -27.97 -13.64 6.73
N LEU A 362 -27.91 -12.72 7.71
CA LEU A 362 -28.91 -11.67 7.87
C LEU A 362 -28.98 -10.78 6.61
N TRP A 363 -27.84 -10.51 5.97
CA TRP A 363 -27.78 -9.69 4.76
C TRP A 363 -28.24 -10.45 3.51
N ALA A 364 -27.93 -11.75 3.41
CA ALA A 364 -28.41 -12.60 2.31
C ALA A 364 -29.94 -12.74 2.28
N ARG A 365 -30.61 -12.71 3.45
CA ARG A 365 -32.08 -12.70 3.52
C ARG A 365 -32.69 -11.32 3.28
N LYS A 366 -32.04 -10.24 3.72
CA LYS A 366 -32.50 -8.87 3.44
C LYS A 366 -32.41 -8.51 1.95
N GLY A 367 -31.40 -9.01 1.24
CA GLY A 367 -31.28 -8.89 -0.21
C GLY A 367 -32.43 -9.56 -0.98
N ARG A 368 -32.95 -10.70 -0.48
CA ARG A 368 -34.15 -11.34 -1.04
C ARG A 368 -35.42 -10.53 -0.82
N LYS A 369 -35.62 -9.95 0.38
CA LYS A 369 -36.79 -9.10 0.67
C LYS A 369 -36.82 -7.74 -0.05
N LEU A 370 -35.69 -7.25 -0.58
CA LEU A 370 -35.60 -5.99 -1.35
C LEU A 370 -35.60 -6.20 -2.87
N GLY A 371 -35.39 -7.43 -3.35
CA GLY A 371 -35.42 -7.80 -4.77
C GLY A 371 -36.82 -8.13 -5.30
N GLU A 372 -37.80 -8.28 -4.43
CA GLU A 372 -39.21 -8.47 -4.80
C GLU A 372 -39.92 -7.11 -4.86
N ARG A 373 -39.67 -6.33 -5.91
CA ARG A 373 -40.72 -5.43 -6.43
C ARG A 373 -41.44 -6.22 -7.53
N PRO A 374 -42.77 -6.38 -7.47
CA PRO A 374 -43.48 -7.09 -8.52
C PRO A 374 -43.34 -6.29 -9.82
N LEU A 375 -42.86 -6.96 -10.87
CA LEU A 375 -43.12 -6.55 -12.24
C LEU A 375 -44.63 -6.60 -12.43
N SER A 376 -45.30 -5.45 -12.34
CA SER A 376 -46.68 -5.31 -12.79
C SER A 376 -46.70 -5.41 -14.31
N THR A 377 -47.30 -6.49 -14.78
CA THR A 377 -47.95 -6.62 -16.10
C THR A 377 -48.85 -5.45 -16.42
#